data_AF-A0A9E0U4L9-F1
#
_entry.id   AF-A0A9E0U4L9-F1
#
_cell.length_a   1.000
_cell.length_b   1.000
_cell.length_c   1.000
_cell.angle_alpha   90.00
_cell.angle_beta   90.00
_cell.angle_gamma   90.00
#
_symmetry.space_group_name_H-M   'P 1'
#
loop_
_entity.id
_entity.type
_entity.pdbx_description
1 polymer ?
#
loop_
_entity_poly.entity_id
_entity_poly.type
_entity_poly.pdbx_seq_one_letter_code
_entity_poly.pdbx_strand_id
1 'polypeptide(L)'
;FYIQYLQLHNAKIYPDILLQNTASAIKRLGRRNILTIESKEVLLNAYSYFRKLETFLRVNDINTIAEGSDVTKIAGLFMEHGSTEEFLSYLRATRERVLAEVKS
;
A
#
# COMPACT_ATOMS: atom_id res chain seq x y z
N PHE A 1 6.09 6.73 -4.42
CA PHE A 1 6.56 8.13 -4.56
C PHE A 1 5.72 9.15 -3.79
N TYR A 2 4.39 9.09 -3.76
CA TYR A 2 3.55 10.09 -3.04
C TYR A 2 3.99 10.42 -1.60
N ILE A 3 4.23 9.41 -0.76
CA ILE A 3 4.71 9.63 0.62
C ILE A 3 6.06 10.37 0.67
N GLN A 4 6.99 10.01 -0.22
CA GLN A 4 8.31 10.67 -0.30
C GLN A 4 8.16 12.12 -0.76
N TYR A 5 7.27 12.40 -1.71
CA TYR A 5 6.94 13.76 -2.12
C TYR A 5 6.42 14.59 -0.94
N LEU A 6 5.45 14.07 -0.16
CA LEU A 6 4.93 14.76 1.02
C LEU A 6 6.00 15.01 2.08
N GLN A 7 6.90 14.04 2.29
CA GLN A 7 8.03 14.21 3.19
C GLN A 7 8.94 15.35 2.73
N LEU A 8 9.34 15.37 1.46
CA LEU A 8 10.22 16.43 0.93
C LEU A 8 9.55 17.81 0.95
N HIS A 9 8.27 17.88 0.60
CA HIS A 9 7.50 19.13 0.58
C HIS A 9 7.38 19.76 1.98
N ASN A 10 7.24 18.93 3.02
CA ASN A 10 7.01 19.40 4.38
C ASN A 10 8.27 19.35 5.28
N ALA A 11 9.39 18.80 4.79
CA ALA A 11 10.61 18.57 5.58
C ALA A 11 11.23 19.85 6.16
N LYS A 12 11.03 21.01 5.51
CA LYS A 12 11.52 22.29 6.03
C LYS A 12 10.86 22.67 7.36
N ILE A 13 9.58 22.32 7.53
CA ILE A 13 8.79 22.64 8.72
C ILE A 13 8.85 21.48 9.73
N TYR A 14 8.77 20.25 9.23
CA TYR A 14 8.75 19.04 10.06
C TYR A 14 9.85 18.07 9.62
N PRO A 15 11.13 18.33 9.95
CA PRO A 15 12.25 17.51 9.50
C PRO A 15 12.18 16.06 10.00
N ASP A 16 11.49 15.83 11.12
CA ASP A 16 11.27 14.50 11.68
C ASP A 16 10.37 13.61 10.80
N ILE A 17 9.71 14.13 9.77
CA ILE A 17 8.93 13.26 8.87
C ILE A 17 9.82 12.49 7.89
N LEU A 18 11.09 12.88 7.69
CA LEU A 18 12.03 12.23 6.75
C LEU A 18 12.46 10.87 7.28
N LEU A 19 11.82 9.82 6.77
CA LEU A 19 12.02 8.43 7.14
C LEU A 19 12.09 7.56 5.91
N GLN A 20 13.01 6.61 5.91
CA GLN A 20 13.13 5.61 4.84
C GLN A 20 11.98 4.59 4.89
N ASN A 21 11.48 4.26 6.09
CA ASN A 21 10.38 3.33 6.24
C ASN A 21 9.03 4.00 5.92
N THR A 22 8.39 3.58 4.84
CA THR A 22 7.12 4.15 4.34
C THR A 22 5.98 4.09 5.36
N ALA A 23 5.83 2.99 6.09
CA ALA A 23 4.78 2.87 7.11
C ALA A 23 4.97 3.87 8.26
N SER A 24 6.20 4.03 8.74
CA SER A 24 6.54 5.03 9.77
C SER A 24 6.37 6.45 9.23
N ALA A 25 6.71 6.70 7.97
CA ALA A 25 6.49 7.98 7.31
C ALA A 25 4.99 8.34 7.26
N ILE A 26 4.13 7.43 6.82
CA ILE A 26 2.66 7.62 6.80
C ILE A 26 2.16 7.99 8.20
N LYS A 27 2.60 7.26 9.24
CA LYS A 27 2.21 7.52 10.64
C LYS A 27 2.65 8.91 11.11
N ARG A 28 3.88 9.36 10.77
CA ARG A 28 4.37 10.70 11.13
C ARG A 28 3.62 11.82 10.40
N LEU A 29 3.37 11.65 9.10
CA LEU A 29 2.58 12.59 8.31
C LEU A 29 1.17 12.77 8.88
N GLY A 30 0.51 11.67 9.28
CA GLY A 30 -0.80 11.73 9.96
C GLY A 30 -0.74 12.44 11.32
N ARG A 31 0.29 12.18 12.14
CA ARG A 31 0.47 12.89 13.43
C ARG A 31 0.68 14.40 13.29
N ARG A 32 1.19 14.84 12.14
CA ARG A 32 1.40 16.26 11.81
C ARG A 32 0.19 16.88 11.09
N ASN A 33 -0.91 16.15 10.94
CA ASN A 33 -2.10 16.54 10.18
C ASN A 33 -1.81 16.90 8.71
N ILE A 34 -0.69 16.41 8.15
CA ILE A 34 -0.38 16.53 6.72
C ILE A 34 -1.25 15.54 5.92
N LEU A 35 -1.52 14.38 6.52
CA LEU A 35 -2.54 13.46 6.06
C LEU A 35 -3.73 13.54 7.00
N THR A 36 -4.94 13.48 6.45
CA THR A 36 -6.14 13.25 7.25
C THR A 36 -6.07 11.86 7.90
N ILE A 37 -6.89 11.63 8.94
CA ILE A 37 -6.97 10.32 9.59
C ILE A 37 -7.38 9.25 8.57
N GLU A 38 -8.37 9.57 7.71
CA GLU A 38 -8.84 8.68 6.66
C GLU A 38 -7.74 8.34 5.64
N SER A 39 -7.08 9.35 5.08
CA SER A 39 -5.95 9.18 4.15
C SER A 39 -4.82 8.35 4.77
N LYS A 40 -4.51 8.59 6.04
CA LYS A 40 -3.48 7.83 6.78
C LYS A 40 -3.85 6.35 6.85
N GLU A 41 -5.09 6.03 7.20
CA GLU A 41 -5.56 4.64 7.30
C GLU A 41 -5.60 3.96 5.93
N VAL A 42 -6.13 4.63 4.89
CA VAL A 42 -6.15 4.11 3.52
C VAL A 42 -4.74 3.74 3.05
N LEU A 43 -3.78 4.66 3.18
CA LEU A 43 -2.41 4.47 2.71
C LEU A 43 -1.67 3.41 3.54
N LEU A 44 -1.86 3.38 4.86
CA LEU A 44 -1.18 2.42 5.73
C LEU A 44 -1.69 0.99 5.52
N ASN A 45 -3.01 0.81 5.38
CA ASN A 45 -3.62 -0.49 5.13
C ASN A 45 -3.22 -1.03 3.75
N ALA A 46 -3.29 -0.18 2.72
CA ALA A 46 -2.85 -0.56 1.38
C ALA A 46 -1.36 -0.92 1.33
N TYR A 47 -0.49 -0.11 1.96
CA TYR A 47 0.94 -0.41 2.03
C TYR A 47 1.21 -1.75 2.71
N SER A 48 0.57 -2.02 3.85
CA SER A 48 0.75 -3.26 4.59
C SER A 48 0.27 -4.47 3.78
N TYR A 49 -0.88 -4.33 3.11
CA TYR A 49 -1.43 -5.37 2.24
C TYR A 49 -0.51 -5.68 1.05
N PHE A 50 -0.10 -4.66 0.30
CA PHE A 50 0.80 -4.85 -0.85
C PHE A 50 2.18 -5.35 -0.41
N ARG A 51 2.69 -4.96 0.76
CA ARG A 51 3.97 -5.46 1.27
C ARG A 51 3.91 -6.95 1.64
N LYS A 52 2.78 -7.41 2.21
CA LYS A 52 2.53 -8.83 2.49
C LYS A 52 2.51 -9.63 1.17
N LEU A 53 1.76 -9.14 0.19
CA LEU A 53 1.67 -9.78 -1.13
C LEU A 53 3.01 -9.80 -1.87
N GLU A 54 3.73 -8.67 -1.94
CA GLU A 54 5.05 -8.57 -2.56
C GLU A 54 6.05 -9.55 -1.92
N THR A 55 6.01 -9.68 -0.59
CA THR A 55 6.87 -10.62 0.13
C THR A 55 6.59 -12.06 -0.31
N PHE A 56 5.32 -12.43 -0.41
CA PHE A 56 4.91 -13.74 -0.91
C PHE A 56 5.39 -13.98 -2.34
N LEU A 57 5.16 -13.04 -3.26
CA LEU A 57 5.55 -13.17 -4.66
C LEU A 57 7.07 -13.36 -4.78
N ARG A 58 7.85 -12.52 -4.09
CA ARG A 58 9.33 -12.58 -4.08
C ARG A 58 9.87 -13.90 -3.54
N VAL A 59 9.28 -14.44 -2.48
CA VAL A 59 9.73 -15.73 -1.89
C VAL A 59 9.50 -16.90 -2.85
N ASN A 60 8.51 -16.78 -3.73
CA ASN A 60 8.17 -17.81 -4.71
C ASN A 60 8.71 -17.51 -6.12
N ASP A 61 9.64 -16.55 -6.26
CA ASP A 61 10.22 -16.11 -7.54
C ASP A 61 9.18 -15.71 -8.61
N ILE A 62 8.06 -15.16 -8.14
CA ILE A 62 6.98 -14.66 -8.98
C ILE A 62 7.10 -13.13 -9.05
N ASN A 63 7.06 -12.61 -10.27
CA ASN A 63 7.16 -11.16 -10.49
C ASN A 63 5.82 -10.51 -10.85
N THR A 64 4.81 -11.28 -11.26
CA THR A 64 3.53 -10.74 -11.73
C THR A 64 2.34 -11.65 -11.38
N ILE A 65 1.21 -11.03 -11.09
CA ILE A 65 -0.09 -11.71 -10.96
C ILE A 65 -0.78 -11.68 -12.32
N ALA A 66 -1.07 -12.86 -12.87
CA ALA A 66 -1.81 -13.02 -14.12
C ALA A 66 -3.15 -13.71 -13.85
N GLU A 67 -4.23 -13.13 -14.35
CA GLU A 67 -5.58 -13.69 -14.22
C GLU A 67 -5.62 -15.11 -14.81
N GLY A 68 -6.23 -16.06 -14.09
CA GLY A 68 -6.28 -17.46 -14.50
C GLY A 68 -5.03 -18.30 -14.22
N SER A 69 -3.96 -17.73 -13.65
CA SER A 69 -2.79 -18.53 -13.24
C SER A 69 -2.98 -19.18 -11.86
N ASP A 70 -2.41 -20.37 -11.67
CA ASP A 70 -2.37 -21.06 -10.38
C ASP A 70 -1.72 -20.20 -9.29
N VAL A 71 -0.71 -19.43 -9.69
CA VAL A 71 -0.03 -18.46 -8.85
C VAL A 71 -0.99 -17.44 -8.24
N THR A 72 -1.91 -16.89 -9.03
CA THR A 72 -2.91 -15.94 -8.55
C THR A 72 -3.85 -16.58 -7.54
N LYS A 73 -4.24 -17.84 -7.76
CA LYS A 73 -5.07 -18.59 -6.81
C LYS A 73 -4.35 -18.80 -5.48
N ILE A 74 -3.08 -19.23 -5.51
CA ILE A 74 -2.27 -19.44 -4.31
C ILE A 74 -2.05 -18.12 -3.58
N ALA A 75 -1.77 -17.03 -4.30
CA ALA A 75 -1.64 -15.70 -3.71
C ALA A 75 -2.94 -15.26 -3.02
N GLY A 76 -4.11 -15.48 -3.64
CA GLY A 76 -5.41 -15.18 -3.05
C GLY A 76 -5.64 -15.94 -1.74
N LEU A 77 -5.33 -17.24 -1.71
CA LEU A 77 -5.41 -18.06 -0.50
C LEU A 77 -4.45 -17.58 0.60
N PHE A 78 -3.20 -17.25 0.25
CA PHE A 78 -2.23 -16.68 1.19
C PHE A 78 -2.68 -15.32 1.76
N MET A 79 -3.40 -14.54 0.94
CA MET A 79 -3.97 -13.26 1.33
C MET A 79 -5.34 -13.38 1.98
N GLU A 80 -5.78 -14.60 2.32
CA GLU A 80 -7.00 -14.92 3.07
C GLU A 80 -8.31 -14.59 2.33
N HIS A 81 -8.30 -14.62 1.00
CA HIS A 81 -9.50 -14.48 0.18
C HIS A 81 -10.15 -15.84 -0.12
N GLY A 82 -11.49 -15.87 -0.13
CA GLY A 82 -12.27 -17.08 -0.40
C GLY A 82 -12.30 -17.47 -1.87
N SER A 83 -11.97 -16.54 -2.78
CA SER A 83 -11.86 -16.83 -4.22
C SER A 83 -10.82 -15.95 -4.91
N THR A 84 -10.37 -16.41 -6.08
CA THR A 84 -9.51 -15.61 -6.98
C THR A 84 -10.19 -14.30 -7.38
N GLU A 85 -11.50 -14.32 -7.63
CA GLU A 85 -12.26 -13.13 -8.03
C GLU A 85 -12.32 -12.10 -6.90
N GLU A 86 -12.60 -12.54 -5.68
CA GLU A 86 -12.59 -11.70 -4.49
C GLU A 86 -11.22 -11.03 -4.28
N PHE A 87 -10.13 -11.81 -4.42
CA PHE A 87 -8.77 -11.31 -4.32
C PHE A 87 -8.46 -10.24 -5.37
N LEU A 88 -8.79 -10.49 -6.64
CA LEU A 88 -8.54 -9.55 -7.73
C LEU A 88 -9.40 -8.28 -7.58
N SER A 89 -10.65 -8.42 -7.16
CA SER A 89 -11.54 -7.30 -6.86
C SER A 89 -10.99 -6.43 -5.72
N TYR A 90 -10.54 -7.06 -4.63
CA TYR A 90 -9.93 -6.35 -3.51
C TYR A 90 -8.65 -5.62 -3.91
N LEU A 91 -7.80 -6.23 -4.74
CA LEU A 91 -6.60 -5.60 -5.29
C LEU A 91 -6.94 -4.34 -6.10
N ARG A 92 -7.93 -4.44 -7.00
CA ARG A 92 -8.38 -3.31 -7.83
C ARG A 92 -8.94 -2.18 -6.96
N ALA A 93 -9.85 -2.50 -6.03
CA ALA A 93 -10.45 -1.52 -5.13
C ALA A 93 -9.42 -0.86 -4.20
N THR A 94 -8.43 -1.61 -3.72
CA THR A 94 -7.35 -1.05 -2.88
C THR A 94 -6.46 -0.11 -3.68
N ARG A 95 -6.12 -0.47 -4.93
CA ARG A 95 -5.38 0.40 -5.83
C ARG A 95 -6.15 1.69 -6.14
N GLU A 96 -7.45 1.61 -6.41
CA GLU A 96 -8.29 2.77 -6.69
C GLU A 96 -8.36 3.74 -5.51
N ARG A 97 -8.54 3.22 -4.28
CA ARG A 97 -8.50 4.03 -3.06
C ARG A 97 -7.17 4.77 -2.90
N VAL A 98 -6.04 4.10 -3.10
CA VAL A 98 -4.73 4.78 -3.07
C VAL A 98 -4.60 5.84 -4.14
N LEU A 99 -5.09 5.58 -5.36
CA LEU A 99 -5.02 6.56 -6.45
C LEU A 99 -5.91 7.79 -6.20
N ALA A 100 -7.00 7.65 -5.45
CA ALA A 100 -7.82 8.78 -5.03
C ALA A 100 -7.03 9.72 -4.10
N GLU A 101 -6.26 9.16 -3.15
CA GLU A 101 -5.41 9.95 -2.22
C GLU A 101 -4.25 10.67 -2.91
N VAL A 102 -3.78 10.17 -4.05
CA VAL A 102 -2.66 10.79 -4.79
C VAL A 102 -3.14 11.94 -5.69
N LYS A 103 -4.44 11.97 -6.01
CA LYS A 103 -5.06 12.97 -6.90
C LYS A 103 -5.75 14.11 -6.16
N SER A 104 -5.96 13.98 -4.86
CA SER A 104 -6.50 15.02 -3.97
C SER A 104 -5.45 16.08 -3.63
#